data_AF-A0AAV6U2Z5-F1
#
_entry.id   AF-A0AAV6U2Z5-F1
#
_cell.length_a   1.000
_cell.length_b   1.000
_cell.length_c   1.000
_cell.angle_alpha   90.00
_cell.angle_beta   90.00
_cell.angle_gamma   90.00
#
_symmetry.space_group_name_H-M   'P 1'
#
loop_
_entity.id
_entity.type
_entity.pdbx_description
1 polymer ?
#
loop_
_entity_poly.entity_id
_entity_poly.type
_entity_poly.pdbx_seq_one_letter_code
_entity_poly.pdbx_strand_id
1 'polypeptide(L)'
;MTDPESSNLAVDEIPIKRTLDSVESESWIAAIATEVKSILKNDTFDLLENTDNYESDTEIVGSRFVLKNKLNENRDSKKKARLIA
;
A
#
# COMPACT_ATOMS: atom_id res chain seq x y z
N MET A 1 -12.41 -9.20 -30.96
CA MET A 1 -13.14 -8.61 -29.81
C MET A 1 -12.31 -8.99 -28.59
N THR A 2 -11.30 -8.18 -28.28
CA THR A 2 -10.30 -8.45 -27.24
C THR A 2 -10.87 -8.13 -25.87
N ASP A 3 -10.68 -9.07 -24.94
CA ASP A 3 -11.01 -8.97 -23.52
C ASP A 3 -10.62 -7.62 -22.90
N PRO A 4 -11.40 -7.07 -21.96
CA PRO A 4 -10.99 -5.97 -21.10
C PRO A 4 -10.07 -6.49 -19.99
N GLU A 5 -9.09 -7.33 -20.33
CA GLU A 5 -8.03 -7.70 -19.41
C GLU A 5 -7.17 -6.47 -19.15
N SER A 6 -7.39 -5.91 -17.96
CA SER A 6 -6.33 -5.52 -17.06
C SER A 6 -5.18 -4.79 -17.76
N SER A 7 -5.38 -3.50 -18.03
CA SER A 7 -4.27 -2.56 -18.13
C SER A 7 -3.56 -2.44 -16.78
N ASN A 8 -2.91 -3.53 -16.34
CA ASN A 8 -1.75 -3.48 -15.48
C ASN A 8 -0.62 -2.86 -16.31
N LEU A 9 -0.78 -1.58 -16.65
CA LEU A 9 0.37 -0.70 -16.86
C LEU A 9 1.19 -0.87 -15.58
N ALA A 10 2.33 -1.53 -15.69
CA ALA A 10 3.25 -1.72 -14.60
C ALA A 10 3.77 -0.35 -14.18
N VAL A 11 3.00 0.33 -13.34
CA VAL A 11 3.44 1.54 -12.66
C VAL A 11 4.35 1.05 -11.55
N ASP A 12 5.64 1.33 -11.74
CA ASP A 12 6.68 1.04 -10.77
C ASP A 12 6.27 1.53 -9.38
N GLU A 13 6.65 0.75 -8.38
CA GLU A 13 6.43 1.12 -7.00
C GLU A 13 7.21 2.41 -6.67
N ILE A 14 6.53 3.36 -6.03
CA ILE A 14 7.12 4.63 -5.66
C ILE A 14 7.65 4.50 -4.22
N PRO A 15 8.95 4.76 -3.97
CA PRO A 15 9.52 4.64 -2.62
C PRO A 15 8.86 5.60 -1.62
N ILE A 16 8.46 5.08 -0.44
CA ILE A 16 7.76 5.86 0.58
C ILE A 16 8.52 7.13 0.98
N LYS A 17 9.84 7.03 1.21
CA LYS A 17 10.68 8.17 1.59
C LYS A 17 10.59 9.30 0.54
N ARG A 18 10.69 8.94 -0.74
CA ARG A 18 10.55 9.89 -1.85
C ARG A 18 9.18 10.55 -1.89
N THR A 19 8.11 9.81 -1.58
CA THR A 19 6.75 10.39 -1.57
C THR A 19 6.53 11.38 -0.44
N LEU A 20 7.07 11.10 0.74
CA LEU A 20 6.91 11.96 1.93
C LEU A 20 7.73 13.25 1.82
N ASP A 21 8.87 13.21 1.12
CA ASP A 21 9.71 14.38 0.84
C ASP A 21 9.23 15.20 -0.38
N SER A 22 8.15 14.79 -1.05
CA SER A 22 7.67 15.44 -2.28
C SER A 22 6.63 16.54 -2.02
N VAL A 23 6.42 17.42 -3.00
CA VAL A 23 5.34 18.43 -2.98
C VAL A 23 3.94 17.81 -2.93
N GLU A 24 3.82 16.52 -3.23
CA GLU A 24 2.56 15.78 -3.22
C GLU A 24 2.36 14.96 -1.94
N SER A 25 3.20 15.17 -0.91
CA SER A 25 3.22 14.39 0.33
C SER A 25 1.85 14.29 1.00
N GLU A 26 1.11 15.40 1.12
CA GLU A 26 -0.26 15.44 1.64
C GLU A 26 -1.19 14.45 0.92
N SER A 27 -1.10 14.38 -0.41
CA SER A 27 -1.94 13.46 -1.19
C SER A 27 -1.52 11.99 -1.01
N TRP A 28 -0.23 11.73 -0.79
CA TRP A 28 0.28 10.40 -0.45
C TRP A 28 -0.13 9.97 0.96
N ILE A 29 -0.05 10.87 1.93
CA ILE A 29 -0.52 10.66 3.30
C ILE A 29 -2.02 10.34 3.31
N ALA A 30 -2.82 11.07 2.54
CA ALA A 30 -4.24 10.77 2.39
C ALA A 30 -4.51 9.37 1.82
N ALA A 31 -3.71 8.92 0.85
CA ALA A 31 -3.83 7.57 0.28
C ALA A 31 -3.46 6.49 1.31
N ILE A 32 -2.39 6.70 2.08
CA ILE A 32 -1.97 5.79 3.17
C ILE A 32 -3.05 5.74 4.27
N ALA A 33 -3.55 6.89 4.70
CA ALA A 33 -4.61 6.96 5.71
C ALA A 33 -5.90 6.27 5.24
N THR A 34 -6.23 6.35 3.95
CA THR A 34 -7.37 5.63 3.38
C THR A 34 -7.19 4.12 3.47
N GLU A 35 -5.98 3.61 3.16
CA GLU A 35 -5.67 2.19 3.27
C GLU A 35 -5.78 1.71 4.73
N VAL A 36 -5.14 2.42 5.67
CA VAL A 36 -5.20 2.07 7.09
C VAL A 36 -6.65 2.06 7.59
N LYS A 37 -7.45 3.08 7.24
CA LYS A 37 -8.88 3.11 7.59
C LYS A 37 -9.64 1.92 6.99
N SER A 38 -9.29 1.49 5.78
CA SER A 38 -9.90 0.32 5.14
C SER A 38 -9.57 -0.97 5.88
N ILE A 39 -8.30 -1.16 6.28
CA ILE A 39 -7.85 -2.32 7.06
C ILE A 39 -8.59 -2.38 8.40
N LEU A 40 -8.63 -1.26 9.12
CA LEU A 40 -9.34 -1.16 10.39
C LEU A 40 -10.85 -1.41 10.25
N LYS A 41 -11.47 -0.85 9.19
CA LYS A 41 -12.91 -0.99 8.95
C LYS A 41 -13.32 -2.43 8.62
N ASN A 42 -12.48 -3.12 7.84
CA ASN A 42 -12.79 -4.47 7.37
C ASN A 42 -12.21 -5.56 8.27
N ASP A 43 -11.53 -5.18 9.35
CA ASP A 43 -10.89 -6.09 10.31
C ASP A 43 -9.97 -7.12 9.63
N THR A 44 -9.20 -6.66 8.63
CA THR A 44 -8.34 -7.52 7.80
C THR A 44 -6.91 -7.63 8.36
N PHE A 45 -6.76 -7.62 9.68
CA PHE A 45 -5.47 -7.65 10.34
C PHE A 45 -5.57 -8.38 11.68
N ASP A 46 -4.51 -9.08 12.06
CA ASP A 46 -4.34 -9.63 13.39
C ASP A 46 -3.17 -8.92 14.07
N LEU A 47 -3.38 -8.40 15.28
CA LEU A 47 -2.28 -7.91 16.10
C LEU A 47 -1.66 -9.10 16.81
N LEU A 48 -0.40 -9.41 16.46
CA LEU A 48 0.36 -10.41 17.19
C LEU A 48 0.82 -9.81 18.52
N GLU A 49 0.43 -10.42 19.64
CA GLU A 49 1.00 -10.07 20.93
C GLU A 49 2.49 -10.39 20.94
N ASN A 50 3.28 -9.40 21.34
CA ASN A 50 4.72 -9.53 21.51
C ASN A 50 4.96 -10.36 22.79
N THR A 51 4.67 -11.65 22.74
CA THR A 51 4.99 -12.58 23.81
C THR A 51 6.49 -12.82 23.78
N ASP A 52 7.12 -12.89 24.96
CA ASP A 52 8.55 -13.12 25.19
C ASP A 52 9.08 -14.47 24.61
N ASN A 53 8.26 -15.16 23.81
CA ASN A 53 8.50 -16.41 23.10
C ASN A 53 8.66 -16.19 21.59
N TYR A 54 9.12 -15.02 21.14
CA TYR A 54 9.73 -14.89 19.81
C TYR A 54 11.02 -15.73 19.83
N GLU A 55 10.85 -17.05 19.73
CA GLU A 55 11.94 -17.98 19.46
C GLU A 55 12.62 -17.48 18.19
N SER A 56 13.95 -17.54 18.23
CA SER A 56 14.92 -16.97 17.27
C SER A 56 14.76 -17.41 15.81
N ASP A 57 13.71 -18.17 15.49
CA ASP A 57 13.38 -18.72 14.17
C ASP A 57 12.04 -18.17 13.61
N THR A 58 11.37 -17.24 14.30
CA THR A 58 10.20 -16.58 13.71
C THR A 58 10.68 -15.61 12.63
N GLU A 59 10.49 -16.01 11.37
CA GLU A 59 10.72 -15.20 10.17
C GLU A 59 10.08 -13.81 10.42
N ILE A 60 10.89 -12.75 10.50
CA ILE A 60 10.36 -11.39 10.59
C ILE A 60 9.57 -11.15 9.30
N VAL A 61 8.25 -11.28 9.36
CA VAL A 61 7.36 -10.94 8.26
C VAL A 61 7.33 -9.41 8.19
N GLY A 62 8.31 -8.86 7.48
CA GLY A 62 8.47 -7.42 7.34
C GLY A 62 7.32 -6.82 6.55
N SER A 63 6.50 -5.99 7.20
CA SER A 63 5.44 -5.27 6.49
C SER A 63 5.98 -4.04 5.75
N ARG A 64 5.45 -3.76 4.54
CA ARG A 64 5.81 -2.58 3.76
C ARG A 64 4.59 -1.98 3.04
N PHE A 65 4.62 -0.67 2.84
CA PHE A 65 3.65 0.01 1.99
C PHE A 65 4.11 0.02 0.53
N VAL A 66 3.23 -0.41 -0.37
CA VAL A 66 3.40 -0.29 -1.81
C VAL A 66 2.58 0.90 -2.32
N LEU A 67 3.27 1.90 -2.85
CA LEU A 67 2.66 3.13 -3.37
C LEU A 67 2.68 3.13 -4.90
N LYS A 68 1.53 3.39 -5.52
CA LYS A 68 1.38 3.44 -6.98
C LYS A 68 0.42 4.54 -7.41
N ASN A 69 0.68 5.10 -8.59
CA ASN A 69 -0.30 5.92 -9.30
C ASN A 69 -1.19 5.00 -10.14
N LYS A 70 -2.49 4.98 -9.87
CA LYS A 70 -3.48 4.26 -10.69
C LYS A 70 -4.10 5.23 -11.68
N LEU A 71 -3.94 4.98 -12.98
CA LEU A 71 -4.63 5.72 -14.01
C LEU A 71 -6.11 5.29 -14.05
N ASN A 72 -7.01 6.27 -14.15
CA ASN A 72 -8.41 6.01 -14.49
C ASN A 72 -8.60 6.00 -16.02
N GLU A 73 -9.81 5.67 -16.48
CA GLU A 73 -10.17 5.64 -17.91
C GLU A 73 -9.97 7.01 -18.60
N ASN A 74 -10.03 8.09 -17.84
CA ASN A 74 -9.81 9.47 -18.30
C ASN A 74 -8.33 9.89 -18.29
N ARG A 75 -7.40 8.98 -17.96
CA ARG A 75 -5.95 9.22 -17.78
C ARG A 75 -5.56 10.12 -16.61
N ASP A 76 -6.47 10.40 -15.68
CA ASP A 76 -6.12 11.01 -14.40
C ASP A 76 -5.43 9.98 -13.50
N SER A 77 -4.34 10.39 -12.84
CA SER A 77 -3.63 9.55 -11.88
C SER A 77 -4.21 9.70 -10.48
N LYS A 78 -4.73 8.61 -9.90
CA LYS A 78 -5.10 8.53 -8.47
C LYS A 78 -3.98 7.84 -7.68
N LYS A 79 -3.52 8.47 -6.61
CA LYS A 79 -2.56 7.87 -5.67
C LYS A 79 -3.21 6.73 -4.90
N LYS A 80 -2.51 5.61 -4.81
CA LYS A 80 -2.96 4.42 -4.08
C LYS A 80 -1.82 3.87 -3.22
N ALA A 81 -2.15 3.55 -1.97
CA ALA A 81 -1.28 2.82 -1.06
C ALA A 81 -1.88 1.44 -0.79
N ARG A 82 -1.02 0.45 -0.52
CA ARG A 82 -1.40 -0.86 0.01
C ARG A 82 -0.41 -1.29 1.07
N LEU A 83 -0.89 -1.78 2.21
CA LEU A 83 -0.04 -2.46 3.17
C LEU A 83 0.10 -3.93 2.75
N ILE A 84 1.33 -4.44 2.76
CA ILE A 84 1.64 -5.85 2.48
C ILE A 84 2.48 -6.34 3.66
N ALA A 85 2.10 -7.44 4.26
CA ALA A 85 2.85 -8.17 5.28
C ALA A 85 3.17 -9.54 4.71
#